data_AF-A0A7S0HT63-F1
#
_entry.id   AF-A0A7S0HT63-F1
#
_cell.length_a   1.000
_cell.length_b   1.000
_cell.length_c   1.000
_cell.angle_alpha   90.00
_cell.angle_beta   90.00
_cell.angle_gamma   90.00
#
_symmetry.space_group_name_H-M   'P 1'
#
loop_
_entity.id
_entity.type
_entity.pdbx_description
1 polymer ?
#
loop_
_entity_poly.entity_id
_entity_poly.type
_entity_poly.pdbx_seq_one_letter_code
_entity_poly.pdbx_strand_id
1 'polypeptide(L)'
;TCVKALADAFVPVIKFQYCGIDIDLGMVRMPCESIPPELNISLEKYLSKMEDTKDMTCLNGPRVTYELLRRVPNIANFKVLLRAIKLWARRREIYSNIVGFPGGVAWGIMAAKVAQVYPNMCPSVLLEKFFSLYKEWNFADPIIVVPPDECQAPSGTERYVLAWDPTRHHFSKRPLTVITPTYPMANATFNITDSALNVIRSEIFRASNLTQGISRGENSYSELFAPATFFKLYGNYVQVEVISSEKYLESFSGYVESQLRKLVERLTMSESGLYIAHPCTRHFGPVKAEPCAGEDAYEGPLQTILFYIGLKFDDALVKAMKESGRGVELTTPVMEFLSGIQRPDDKQTLVKIKVVKRRLLPEWVKQEYGSQWKCGVVQSADHGQREAVKKRTMGELANAASNGSMKRLKAET
;
A
#
# COMPACT_ATOMS: atom_id res chain seq x y z
N THR A 1 13.75 -21.08 4.56
CA THR A 1 13.29 -19.72 4.90
C THR A 1 14.19 -18.72 4.20
N CYS A 2 13.69 -18.03 3.18
CA CYS A 2 14.47 -17.03 2.45
C CYS A 2 14.54 -15.75 3.29
N VAL A 3 15.74 -15.31 3.64
CA VAL A 3 15.99 -14.01 4.27
C VAL A 3 16.41 -13.06 3.16
N LYS A 4 15.72 -11.92 3.02
CA LYS A 4 16.01 -10.89 2.01
C LYS A 4 16.32 -9.58 2.73
N ALA A 5 17.51 -9.03 2.50
CA ALA A 5 17.88 -7.72 3.00
C ALA A 5 17.68 -6.66 1.91
N LEU A 6 16.97 -5.58 2.24
CA LEU A 6 16.72 -4.44 1.35
C LEU A 6 17.36 -3.18 1.98
N ALA A 7 18.70 -3.13 2.00
CA ALA A 7 19.46 -2.06 2.66
C ALA A 7 19.34 -0.68 1.97
N ASP A 8 19.10 -0.69 0.66
CA ASP A 8 19.00 0.52 -0.18
C ASP A 8 17.55 1.03 -0.34
N ALA A 9 16.58 0.38 0.30
CA ALA A 9 15.21 0.88 0.35
C ALA A 9 15.12 2.19 1.13
N PHE A 10 14.06 2.98 0.86
CA PHE A 10 13.77 4.21 1.60
C PHE A 10 13.69 3.99 3.12
N VAL A 11 13.09 2.85 3.52
CA VAL A 11 13.20 2.30 4.88
C VAL A 11 13.93 0.97 4.77
N PRO A 12 15.19 0.88 5.23
CA PRO A 12 15.92 -0.38 5.23
C PRO A 12 15.17 -1.45 6.02
N VAL A 13 15.05 -2.64 5.44
CA VAL A 13 14.27 -3.73 6.05
C VAL A 13 14.88 -5.08 5.73
N ILE A 14 14.85 -5.98 6.70
CA ILE A 14 15.15 -7.40 6.53
C ILE A 14 13.82 -8.14 6.53
N LYS A 15 13.49 -8.79 5.41
CA LYS A 15 12.28 -9.57 5.24
C LYS A 15 12.58 -11.04 5.37
N PHE A 16 11.85 -11.74 6.22
CA PHE A 16 12.00 -13.18 6.38
C PHE A 16 10.71 -13.79 6.92
N GLN A 17 10.60 -15.10 6.82
CA GLN A 17 9.52 -15.84 7.46
C GLN A 17 10.06 -16.57 8.69
N TYR A 18 9.36 -16.46 9.81
CA TYR A 18 9.67 -17.16 11.05
C TYR A 18 8.40 -17.83 11.59
N CYS A 19 8.47 -19.15 11.82
CA CYS A 19 7.31 -19.96 12.21
C CYS A 19 6.06 -19.76 11.32
N GLY A 20 6.27 -19.57 10.01
CA GLY A 20 5.18 -19.34 9.04
C GLY A 20 4.59 -17.92 9.08
N ILE A 21 5.20 -16.99 9.82
CA ILE A 21 4.79 -15.59 9.90
C ILE A 21 5.81 -14.75 9.13
N ASP A 22 5.34 -13.92 8.20
CA ASP A 22 6.18 -12.97 7.50
C ASP A 22 6.54 -11.80 8.43
N ILE A 23 7.83 -11.50 8.54
CA ILE A 23 8.40 -10.48 9.41
C ILE A 23 9.20 -9.50 8.55
N ASP A 24 8.83 -8.23 8.68
CA ASP A 24 9.59 -7.09 8.19
C ASP A 24 10.33 -6.46 9.39
N LEU A 25 11.63 -6.70 9.50
CA LEU A 25 12.46 -6.21 10.60
C LEU A 25 13.21 -4.93 10.18
N GLY A 26 12.82 -3.81 10.79
CA GLY A 26 13.57 -2.56 10.72
C GLY A 26 14.60 -2.48 11.85
N MET A 27 15.70 -1.77 11.60
CA MET A 27 16.75 -1.54 12.59
C MET A 27 16.95 -0.03 12.77
N VAL A 28 17.16 0.40 14.02
CA VAL A 28 17.43 1.78 14.39
C VAL A 28 18.59 1.80 15.37
N ARG A 29 19.63 2.59 15.07
CA ARG A 29 20.69 2.87 16.02
C ARG A 29 20.31 4.05 16.91
N MET A 30 20.04 3.76 18.19
CA MET A 30 19.70 4.79 19.16
C MET A 30 20.96 5.54 19.63
N PRO A 31 20.89 6.87 19.83
CA PRO A 31 22.03 7.67 20.27
C PRO A 31 22.24 7.58 21.80
N CYS A 32 22.43 6.36 22.29
CA CYS A 32 22.72 6.03 23.69
C CYS A 32 23.67 4.84 23.77
N GLU A 33 24.53 4.81 24.79
CA GLU A 33 25.52 3.73 24.99
C GLU A 33 24.87 2.37 25.26
N SER A 34 23.72 2.38 25.93
CA SER A 34 22.89 1.20 26.18
C SER A 34 21.41 1.57 26.06
N ILE A 35 20.57 0.61 25.65
CA ILE A 35 19.13 0.81 25.53
C ILE A 35 18.49 0.74 26.94
N PRO A 36 17.93 1.84 27.48
CA PRO A 36 17.32 1.82 28.79
C PRO A 36 16.01 1.00 28.78
N PRO A 37 15.68 0.23 29.83
CA PRO A 37 14.42 -0.50 29.93
C PRO A 37 13.18 0.37 29.75
N GLU A 38 13.25 1.64 30.19
CA GLU A 38 12.20 2.66 30.14
C GLU A 38 12.24 3.53 28.87
N LEU A 39 12.93 3.08 27.80
CA LEU A 39 13.03 3.84 26.55
C LEU A 39 11.65 4.19 26.00
N ASN A 40 11.33 5.48 25.99
CA ASN A 40 10.11 5.98 25.35
C ASN A 40 10.46 6.65 24.02
N ILE A 41 10.30 5.90 22.93
CA ILE A 41 10.61 6.38 21.57
C ILE A 41 9.72 7.53 21.09
N SER A 42 8.61 7.83 21.78
CA SER A 42 7.78 9.00 21.46
C SER A 42 8.45 10.32 21.84
N LEU A 43 9.40 10.30 22.78
CA LEU A 43 10.07 11.52 23.26
C LEU A 43 11.03 12.08 22.22
N GLU A 44 10.87 13.35 21.90
CA GLU A 44 11.62 14.04 20.84
C GLU A 44 13.12 14.19 21.16
N LYS A 45 13.51 14.13 22.45
CA LYS A 45 14.92 14.16 22.90
C LYS A 45 15.80 13.07 22.27
N TYR A 46 15.21 11.98 21.80
CA TYR A 46 15.96 10.91 21.13
C TYR A 46 16.25 11.24 19.66
N LEU A 47 15.43 12.09 19.04
CA LEU A 47 15.58 12.50 17.65
C LEU A 47 16.70 13.53 17.50
N SER A 48 16.85 14.43 18.48
CA SER A 48 17.85 15.50 18.45
C SER A 48 19.29 15.02 18.31
N LYS A 49 19.55 13.75 18.65
CA LYS A 49 20.88 13.14 18.63
C LYS A 49 21.04 12.09 17.52
N MET A 50 20.03 11.88 16.67
CA MET A 50 20.11 10.93 15.55
C MET A 50 20.74 11.59 14.32
N GLU A 51 21.90 11.11 13.90
CA GLU A 51 22.61 11.64 12.74
C GLU A 51 22.13 11.03 11.41
N ASP A 52 21.77 9.74 11.41
CA ASP A 52 21.34 9.04 10.20
C ASP A 52 19.84 9.26 9.92
N THR A 53 19.54 9.79 8.75
CA THR A 53 18.17 9.96 8.25
C THR A 53 17.41 8.64 8.07
N LYS A 54 18.10 7.52 7.81
CA LYS A 54 17.48 6.18 7.70
C LYS A 54 17.00 5.67 9.06
N ASP A 55 17.78 5.87 10.12
CA ASP A 55 17.41 5.55 11.50
C ASP A 55 16.12 6.30 11.90
N MET A 56 16.08 7.60 11.61
CA MET A 56 14.91 8.46 11.83
C MET A 56 13.67 7.97 11.08
N THR A 57 13.82 7.65 9.79
CA THR A 57 12.71 7.19 8.95
C THR A 57 12.15 5.86 9.45
N CYS A 58 13.03 4.94 9.87
CA CYS A 58 12.65 3.66 10.46
C CYS A 58 11.93 3.85 11.81
N LEU A 59 12.39 4.76 12.67
CA LEU A 59 11.79 5.07 13.96
C LEU A 59 10.40 5.73 13.84
N ASN A 60 10.16 6.50 12.77
CA ASN A 60 8.89 7.22 12.59
C ASN A 60 7.68 6.29 12.49
N GLY A 61 7.80 5.09 11.93
CA GLY A 61 6.68 4.14 11.83
C GLY A 61 6.06 3.79 13.20
N PRO A 62 6.85 3.25 14.15
CA PRO A 62 6.42 3.04 15.53
C PRO A 62 5.95 4.31 16.23
N ARG A 63 6.65 5.44 16.07
CA ARG A 63 6.29 6.71 16.71
C ARG A 63 4.92 7.23 16.27
N VAL A 64 4.62 7.21 14.97
CA VAL A 64 3.31 7.55 14.42
C VAL A 64 2.22 6.66 15.01
N THR A 65 2.49 5.37 15.16
CA THR A 65 1.53 4.42 15.74
C THR A 65 1.23 4.75 17.20
N TYR A 66 2.27 4.98 18.02
CA TYR A 66 2.07 5.35 19.42
C TYR A 66 1.33 6.68 19.58
N GLU A 67 1.67 7.67 18.77
CA GLU A 67 1.03 8.97 18.83
C GLU A 67 -0.44 8.91 18.40
N LEU A 68 -0.78 8.14 17.36
CA LEU A 68 -2.18 7.89 17.01
C LEU A 68 -2.97 7.26 18.16
N LEU A 69 -2.41 6.26 18.84
CA LEU A 69 -3.07 5.61 19.97
C LEU A 69 -3.27 6.55 21.17
N ARG A 70 -2.35 7.50 21.38
CA ARG A 70 -2.46 8.54 22.42
C ARG A 70 -3.57 9.55 22.10
N ARG A 71 -3.85 9.78 20.82
CA ARG A 71 -4.76 10.83 20.34
C ARG A 71 -6.20 10.39 20.12
N VAL A 72 -6.46 9.09 20.13
CA VAL A 72 -7.83 8.56 20.00
C VAL A 72 -8.49 8.42 21.38
N PRO A 73 -9.75 8.86 21.55
CA PRO A 73 -10.42 8.86 22.85
C PRO A 73 -10.76 7.45 23.35
N ASN A 74 -11.01 6.50 22.43
CA ASN A 74 -11.26 5.11 22.77
C ASN A 74 -10.50 4.19 21.80
N ILE A 75 -9.40 3.59 22.29
CA ILE A 75 -8.51 2.72 21.51
C ILE A 75 -9.26 1.47 21.00
N ALA A 76 -10.16 0.90 21.79
CA ALA A 76 -10.90 -0.30 21.41
C ALA A 76 -11.83 -0.01 20.21
N ASN A 77 -12.61 1.07 20.29
CA ASN A 77 -13.50 1.48 19.21
C ASN A 77 -12.73 1.87 17.95
N PHE A 78 -11.62 2.61 18.11
CA PHE A 78 -10.72 2.96 17.00
C PHE A 78 -10.17 1.72 16.28
N LYS A 79 -9.74 0.70 17.01
CA LYS A 79 -9.24 -0.55 16.41
C LYS A 79 -10.31 -1.25 15.57
N VAL A 80 -11.56 -1.29 16.04
CA VAL A 80 -12.68 -1.89 15.27
C VAL A 80 -12.99 -1.06 14.03
N LEU A 81 -13.07 0.27 14.17
CA LEU A 81 -13.25 1.19 13.05
C LEU A 81 -12.16 1.01 11.98
N LEU A 82 -10.89 1.03 12.39
CA LEU A 82 -9.77 0.90 11.47
C LEU A 82 -9.74 -0.46 10.77
N ARG A 83 -10.13 -1.55 11.45
CA ARG A 83 -10.29 -2.87 10.81
C ARG A 83 -11.34 -2.84 9.72
N ALA A 84 -12.50 -2.22 9.97
CA ALA A 84 -13.57 -2.08 8.99
C ALA A 84 -13.12 -1.24 7.78
N ILE A 85 -12.47 -0.09 8.00
CA ILE A 85 -11.95 0.78 6.92
C ILE A 85 -10.90 0.04 6.09
N LYS A 86 -9.95 -0.67 6.73
CA LYS A 86 -8.93 -1.43 5.99
C LYS A 86 -9.52 -2.57 5.18
N LEU A 87 -10.54 -3.26 5.72
CA LEU A 87 -11.27 -4.29 4.97
C LEU A 87 -11.98 -3.67 3.77
N TRP A 88 -12.73 -2.59 3.97
CA TRP A 88 -13.41 -1.85 2.90
C TRP A 88 -12.42 -1.38 1.84
N ALA A 89 -11.37 -0.65 2.19
CA ALA A 89 -10.41 -0.10 1.23
C ALA A 89 -9.71 -1.19 0.41
N ARG A 90 -9.37 -2.33 1.03
CA ARG A 90 -8.82 -3.50 0.32
C ARG A 90 -9.85 -4.11 -0.62
N ARG A 91 -11.08 -4.33 -0.15
CA ARG A 91 -12.18 -4.88 -0.96
C ARG A 91 -12.52 -3.99 -2.14
N ARG A 92 -12.40 -2.67 -1.98
CA ARG A 92 -12.68 -1.67 -3.02
C ARG A 92 -11.46 -1.28 -3.86
N GLU A 93 -10.31 -1.94 -3.65
CA GLU A 93 -9.05 -1.74 -4.39
C GLU A 93 -8.50 -0.31 -4.35
N ILE A 94 -8.65 0.34 -3.19
CA ILE A 94 -8.12 1.66 -2.91
C ILE A 94 -7.16 1.63 -1.71
N TYR A 95 -6.40 0.53 -1.58
CA TYR A 95 -5.41 0.31 -0.51
C TYR A 95 -4.08 -0.13 -1.13
N SER A 96 -3.21 0.81 -1.48
CA SER A 96 -1.81 0.56 -1.87
C SER A 96 -1.06 1.87 -2.11
N ASN A 97 -0.12 2.23 -1.23
CA ASN A 97 0.70 3.44 -1.38
C ASN A 97 1.64 3.38 -2.59
N ILE A 98 2.06 2.17 -2.98
CA ILE A 98 3.00 1.94 -4.09
C ILE A 98 2.37 2.40 -5.40
N VAL A 99 1.08 2.09 -5.63
CA VAL A 99 0.37 2.41 -6.87
C VAL A 99 -0.49 3.68 -6.77
N GLY A 100 -0.33 4.49 -5.71
CA GLY A 100 -0.95 5.81 -5.61
C GLY A 100 -2.29 5.89 -4.88
N PHE A 101 -2.60 4.94 -4.00
CA PHE A 101 -3.73 4.98 -3.06
C PHE A 101 -3.27 5.11 -1.59
N PRO A 102 -4.13 5.48 -0.63
CA PRO A 102 -3.72 5.58 0.76
C PRO A 102 -3.24 4.22 1.31
N GLY A 103 -2.09 4.25 2.00
CA GLY A 103 -1.57 3.12 2.76
C GLY A 103 -2.21 2.97 4.14
N GLY A 104 -1.71 2.00 4.92
CA GLY A 104 -2.26 1.71 6.25
C GLY A 104 -2.18 2.87 7.25
N VAL A 105 -1.08 3.64 7.22
CA VAL A 105 -0.89 4.81 8.09
C VAL A 105 -1.88 5.92 7.73
N ALA A 106 -2.04 6.24 6.45
CA ALA A 106 -2.97 7.26 5.99
C ALA A 106 -4.43 6.93 6.39
N TRP A 107 -4.90 5.70 6.11
CA TRP A 107 -6.22 5.25 6.57
C TRP A 107 -6.35 5.28 8.10
N GLY A 108 -5.27 4.98 8.84
CA GLY A 108 -5.21 5.09 10.30
C GLY A 108 -5.40 6.52 10.81
N ILE A 109 -4.71 7.49 10.23
CA ILE A 109 -4.82 8.91 10.58
C ILE A 109 -6.23 9.41 10.25
N MET A 110 -6.78 9.07 9.09
CA MET A 110 -8.15 9.44 8.71
C MET A 110 -9.19 8.86 9.67
N ALA A 111 -9.04 7.59 10.07
CA ALA A 111 -9.91 6.97 11.08
C ALA A 111 -9.77 7.64 12.46
N ALA A 112 -8.55 8.02 12.85
CA ALA A 112 -8.29 8.70 14.12
C ALA A 112 -8.94 10.09 14.15
N LYS A 113 -8.90 10.84 13.04
CA LYS A 113 -9.60 12.13 12.92
C LYS A 113 -11.08 12.00 13.20
N VAL A 114 -11.73 10.98 12.64
CA VAL A 114 -13.16 10.71 12.89
C VAL A 114 -13.41 10.36 14.35
N ALA A 115 -12.56 9.53 14.95
CA ALA A 115 -12.66 9.21 16.37
C ALA A 115 -12.50 10.44 17.28
N GLN A 116 -11.64 11.41 16.92
CA GLN A 116 -11.50 12.67 17.65
C GLN A 116 -12.75 13.56 17.55
N VAL A 117 -13.36 13.64 16.36
CA VAL A 117 -14.59 14.44 16.14
C VAL A 117 -15.79 13.81 16.84
N TYR A 118 -15.83 12.47 16.96
CA TYR A 118 -16.96 11.73 17.53
C TYR A 118 -16.52 10.80 18.68
N PRO A 119 -16.06 11.35 19.83
CA PRO A 119 -15.28 10.61 20.83
C PRO A 119 -16.02 9.48 21.54
N ASN A 120 -17.35 9.61 21.68
CA ASN A 120 -18.18 8.70 22.47
C ASN A 120 -18.98 7.70 21.63
N MET A 121 -18.75 7.67 20.31
CA MET A 121 -19.55 6.84 19.41
C MET A 121 -19.04 5.40 19.35
N CYS A 122 -19.97 4.46 19.17
CA CYS A 122 -19.66 3.05 18.94
C CYS A 122 -19.10 2.84 17.51
N PRO A 123 -18.39 1.72 17.25
CA PRO A 123 -17.72 1.51 15.97
C PRO A 123 -18.61 1.58 14.72
N SER A 124 -19.86 1.12 14.81
CA SER A 124 -20.82 1.18 13.70
C SER A 124 -21.17 2.61 13.30
N VAL A 125 -21.42 3.48 14.29
CA VAL A 125 -21.69 4.90 14.06
C VAL A 125 -20.43 5.63 13.61
N LEU A 126 -19.26 5.31 14.17
CA LEU A 126 -17.99 5.87 13.71
C LEU A 126 -17.71 5.54 12.23
N LEU A 127 -18.09 4.34 11.78
CA LEU A 127 -17.92 3.95 10.37
C LEU A 127 -18.84 4.74 9.44
N GLU A 128 -20.10 4.96 9.82
CA GLU A 128 -21.00 5.85 9.08
C GLU A 128 -20.47 7.29 9.06
N LYS A 129 -20.04 7.82 10.21
CA LYS A 129 -19.44 9.16 10.34
C LYS A 129 -18.14 9.30 9.56
N PHE A 130 -17.35 8.24 9.40
CA PHE A 130 -16.17 8.26 8.55
C PHE A 130 -16.53 8.58 7.10
N PHE A 131 -17.49 7.86 6.53
CA PHE A 131 -17.89 8.10 5.15
C PHE A 131 -18.64 9.43 4.98
N SER A 132 -19.50 9.79 5.94
CA SER A 132 -20.20 11.08 5.91
C SER A 132 -19.24 12.27 6.00
N LEU A 133 -18.24 12.22 6.89
CA LEU A 133 -17.25 13.29 7.05
C LEU A 133 -16.44 13.46 5.76
N TYR A 134 -15.89 12.37 5.22
CA TYR A 134 -15.02 12.44 4.05
C TYR A 134 -15.76 12.59 2.72
N LYS A 135 -17.08 12.36 2.69
CA LYS A 135 -17.92 12.73 1.55
C LYS A 135 -17.99 14.25 1.39
N GLU A 136 -18.10 14.98 2.49
CA GLU A 136 -18.21 16.44 2.53
C GLU A 136 -16.84 17.14 2.72
N TRP A 137 -15.75 16.38 2.90
CA TRP A 137 -14.43 16.94 3.16
C TRP A 137 -13.87 17.66 1.93
N ASN A 138 -13.43 18.90 2.11
CA ASN A 138 -12.64 19.60 1.12
C ASN A 138 -11.22 19.01 1.10
N PHE A 139 -10.95 18.10 0.16
CA PHE A 139 -9.65 17.42 0.06
C PHE A 139 -8.44 18.32 -0.24
N ALA A 140 -8.67 19.59 -0.60
CA ALA A 140 -7.59 20.58 -0.63
C ALA A 140 -7.04 20.88 0.78
N ASP A 141 -7.84 20.67 1.82
CA ASP A 141 -7.46 20.88 3.22
C ASP A 141 -6.78 19.62 3.78
N PRO A 142 -5.64 19.79 4.50
CA PRO A 142 -4.89 18.68 5.05
C PRO A 142 -5.64 18.01 6.21
N ILE A 143 -5.58 16.69 6.26
CA ILE A 143 -6.13 15.90 7.37
C ILE A 143 -5.06 15.82 8.46
N ILE A 144 -5.33 16.53 9.56
CA ILE A 144 -4.42 16.69 10.71
C ILE A 144 -5.13 16.22 11.99
N VAL A 145 -4.45 15.36 12.75
CA VAL A 145 -4.92 14.81 14.04
C VAL A 145 -4.13 15.32 15.25
N VAL A 146 -2.97 15.95 15.03
CA VAL A 146 -2.18 16.65 16.04
C VAL A 146 -1.80 18.02 15.50
N PRO A 147 -2.01 19.11 16.25
CA PRO A 147 -1.61 20.45 15.80
C PRO A 147 -0.13 20.49 15.40
N PRO A 148 0.24 21.17 14.30
CA PRO A 148 1.64 21.33 13.87
C PRO A 148 2.58 21.84 14.96
N ASP A 149 2.08 22.71 15.85
CA ASP A 149 2.84 23.29 16.95
C ASP A 149 3.28 22.26 17.99
N GLU A 150 2.56 21.14 18.10
CA GLU A 150 2.91 20.01 18.95
C GLU A 150 3.83 18.98 18.24
N CYS A 151 4.20 19.23 16.98
CA CYS A 151 5.03 18.35 16.15
C CYS A 151 6.31 19.06 15.68
N GLN A 152 6.83 20.00 16.48
CA GLN A 152 8.00 20.78 16.15
C GLN A 152 9.31 20.05 16.49
N ALA A 153 10.39 20.50 15.87
CA ALA A 153 11.72 20.05 16.24
C ALA A 153 12.06 20.52 17.67
N PRO A 154 12.77 19.74 18.48
CA PRO A 154 13.44 20.28 19.66
C PRO A 154 14.33 21.47 19.29
N SER A 155 14.35 22.51 20.13
CA SER A 155 15.16 23.72 19.89
C SER A 155 16.61 23.36 19.57
N GLY A 156 17.15 23.92 18.47
CA GLY A 156 18.51 23.63 18.00
C GLY A 156 18.66 22.38 17.14
N THR A 157 17.56 21.68 16.80
CA THR A 157 17.57 20.44 15.99
C THR A 157 16.74 20.54 14.71
N GLU A 158 16.59 21.76 14.19
CA GLU A 158 15.93 22.12 12.92
C GLU A 158 16.61 21.54 11.67
N ARG A 159 17.50 20.56 11.83
CA ARG A 159 18.35 19.97 10.77
C ARG A 159 17.57 19.20 9.71
N TYR A 160 16.28 18.93 9.92
CA TYR A 160 15.50 18.06 9.03
C TYR A 160 14.65 18.86 8.05
N VAL A 161 15.22 19.08 6.86
CA VAL A 161 14.65 19.86 5.75
C VAL A 161 13.38 19.22 5.13
N LEU A 162 13.05 17.97 5.50
CA LEU A 162 11.94 17.20 4.91
C LEU A 162 10.61 17.31 5.67
N ALA A 163 10.51 18.16 6.69
CA ALA A 163 9.23 18.41 7.36
C ALA A 163 8.23 19.00 6.37
N TRP A 164 7.00 18.45 6.36
CA TRP A 164 5.92 18.97 5.54
C TRP A 164 5.62 20.42 5.93
N ASP A 165 5.77 21.34 4.97
CA ASP A 165 5.43 22.75 5.11
C ASP A 165 4.51 23.17 3.94
N PRO A 166 3.26 23.55 4.21
CA PRO A 166 2.30 23.94 3.18
C PRO A 166 2.65 25.25 2.45
N THR A 167 3.55 26.06 3.01
CA THR A 167 3.94 27.38 2.50
C THR A 167 5.20 27.36 1.65
N ARG A 168 6.12 26.43 1.89
CA ARG A 168 7.45 26.42 1.25
C ARG A 168 7.48 25.77 -0.13
N HIS A 169 6.61 24.80 -0.41
CA HIS A 169 6.71 23.97 -1.63
C HIS A 169 5.37 23.84 -2.37
N HIS A 170 5.13 24.70 -3.37
CA HIS A 170 3.92 24.60 -4.22
C HIS A 170 3.78 23.24 -4.92
N PHE A 171 4.88 22.56 -5.25
CA PHE A 171 4.90 21.20 -5.83
C PHE A 171 4.51 20.08 -4.84
N SER A 172 4.30 20.40 -3.56
CA SER A 172 3.92 19.44 -2.52
C SER A 172 2.41 19.33 -2.26
N LYS A 173 1.59 20.22 -2.86
CA LYS A 173 0.14 20.13 -2.78
C LYS A 173 -0.32 18.90 -3.55
N ARG A 174 -0.63 17.84 -2.81
CA ARG A 174 -1.25 16.64 -3.36
C ARG A 174 -2.76 16.72 -3.23
N PRO A 175 -3.51 16.11 -4.16
CA PRO A 175 -4.97 16.18 -4.16
C PRO A 175 -5.60 15.69 -2.85
N LEU A 176 -4.95 14.74 -2.16
CA LEU A 176 -5.25 14.37 -0.79
C LEU A 176 -3.97 14.44 0.04
N THR A 177 -4.03 15.17 1.16
CA THR A 177 -2.90 15.38 2.07
C THR A 177 -3.26 14.88 3.46
N VAL A 178 -2.61 13.80 3.91
CA VAL A 178 -2.78 13.22 5.26
C VAL A 178 -1.47 13.34 6.00
N ILE A 179 -1.45 14.09 7.12
CA ILE A 179 -0.21 14.44 7.81
C ILE A 179 0.07 13.49 8.97
N THR A 180 1.30 12.96 9.03
CA THR A 180 1.75 12.14 10.16
C THR A 180 1.87 12.97 11.44
N PRO A 181 1.38 12.46 12.58
CA PRO A 181 1.25 13.24 13.82
C PRO A 181 2.53 13.37 14.64
N THR A 182 3.71 13.23 14.05
CA THR A 182 4.99 13.22 14.78
C THR A 182 6.01 14.07 14.05
N TYR A 183 6.92 14.71 14.77
CA TYR A 183 8.10 15.34 14.15
C TYR A 183 9.06 14.29 13.55
N PRO A 184 9.62 14.50 12.34
CA PRO A 184 9.19 15.49 11.36
C PRO A 184 7.85 15.09 10.74
N MET A 185 6.92 16.03 10.64
CA MET A 185 5.65 15.79 9.96
C MET A 185 5.91 15.45 8.49
N ALA A 186 5.16 14.50 7.95
CA ALA A 186 5.25 14.09 6.56
C ALA A 186 3.85 13.87 5.96
N ASN A 187 3.73 14.09 4.66
CA ASN A 187 2.52 13.74 3.93
C ASN A 187 2.49 12.23 3.64
N ALA A 188 1.64 11.48 4.36
CA ALA A 188 1.47 10.02 4.20
C ALA A 188 0.76 9.62 2.89
N THR A 189 0.27 10.58 2.11
CA THR A 189 -0.40 10.38 0.82
C THR A 189 0.30 11.11 -0.33
N PHE A 190 1.62 11.27 -0.22
CA PHE A 190 2.45 11.97 -1.22
C PHE A 190 2.39 11.37 -2.63
N ASN A 191 1.95 10.11 -2.76
CA ASN A 191 1.83 9.38 -4.02
C ASN A 191 0.44 9.49 -4.68
N ILE A 192 -0.52 10.17 -4.07
CA ILE A 192 -1.88 10.24 -4.62
C ILE A 192 -1.94 11.24 -5.79
N THR A 193 -2.63 10.81 -6.85
CA THR A 193 -2.94 11.60 -8.05
C THR A 193 -4.39 12.06 -8.05
N ASP A 194 -4.76 13.00 -8.92
CA ASP A 194 -6.16 13.46 -9.05
C ASP A 194 -7.09 12.32 -9.47
N SER A 195 -6.62 11.46 -10.39
CA SER A 195 -7.33 10.24 -10.78
C SER A 195 -7.61 9.33 -9.58
N ALA A 196 -6.60 9.06 -8.75
CA ALA A 196 -6.77 8.22 -7.57
C ALA A 196 -7.75 8.87 -6.57
N LEU A 197 -7.69 10.19 -6.38
CA LEU A 197 -8.64 10.91 -5.54
C LEU A 197 -10.08 10.80 -6.07
N ASN A 198 -10.30 10.86 -7.39
CA ASN A 198 -11.63 10.71 -7.98
C ASN A 198 -12.20 9.31 -7.74
N VAL A 199 -11.36 8.27 -7.79
CA VAL A 199 -11.76 6.90 -7.40
C VAL A 199 -12.11 6.84 -5.91
N ILE A 200 -11.28 7.42 -5.04
CA ILE A 200 -11.53 7.46 -3.59
C ILE A 200 -12.85 8.18 -3.27
N ARG A 201 -13.10 9.35 -3.87
CA ARG A 201 -14.35 10.10 -3.71
C ARG A 201 -15.56 9.27 -4.13
N SER A 202 -15.49 8.59 -5.26
CA SER A 202 -16.57 7.74 -5.76
C SER A 202 -16.87 6.59 -4.78
N GLU A 203 -15.84 5.95 -4.23
CA GLU A 203 -16.01 4.86 -3.27
C GLU A 203 -16.48 5.33 -1.89
N ILE A 204 -16.06 6.52 -1.43
CA ILE A 204 -16.56 7.17 -0.21
C ILE A 204 -18.03 7.54 -0.37
N PHE A 205 -18.41 8.13 -1.51
CA PHE A 205 -19.80 8.47 -1.81
C PHE A 205 -20.69 7.22 -1.79
N ARG A 206 -20.26 6.15 -2.48
CA ARG A 206 -20.94 4.84 -2.47
C ARG A 206 -21.09 4.31 -1.04
N ALA A 207 -20.02 4.32 -0.26
CA ALA A 207 -20.01 3.81 1.11
C ALA A 207 -20.87 4.66 2.06
N SER A 208 -20.90 5.98 1.88
CA SER A 208 -21.76 6.89 2.64
C SER A 208 -23.23 6.56 2.43
N ASN A 209 -23.66 6.36 1.18
CA ASN A 209 -25.06 6.00 0.89
C ASN A 209 -25.42 4.64 1.49
N LEU A 210 -24.54 3.63 1.36
CA LEU A 210 -24.78 2.30 1.94
C LEU A 210 -24.83 2.32 3.47
N THR A 211 -23.96 3.08 4.14
CA THR A 211 -23.96 3.15 5.61
C THR A 211 -25.17 3.91 6.15
N GLN A 212 -25.66 4.92 5.44
CA GLN A 212 -26.94 5.55 5.76
C GLN A 212 -28.11 4.57 5.62
N GLY A 213 -28.15 3.76 4.55
CA GLY A 213 -29.18 2.72 4.38
C GLY A 213 -29.08 1.59 5.41
N ILE A 214 -27.87 1.20 5.85
CA ILE A 214 -27.67 0.22 6.93
C ILE A 214 -28.35 0.70 8.23
N SER A 215 -28.22 1.98 8.57
CA SER A 215 -28.86 2.55 9.77
C SER A 215 -30.39 2.47 9.74
N ARG A 216 -30.98 2.41 8.54
CA ARG A 216 -32.43 2.29 8.28
C ARG A 216 -32.90 0.86 8.03
N GLY A 217 -31.98 -0.11 7.97
CA GLY A 217 -32.29 -1.49 7.61
C GLY A 217 -32.48 -1.75 6.10
N GLU A 218 -32.07 -0.82 5.24
CA GLU A 218 -32.22 -0.89 3.78
C GLU A 218 -31.02 -1.56 3.08
N ASN A 219 -29.84 -1.55 3.72
CA ASN A 219 -28.61 -2.14 3.19
C ASN A 219 -27.91 -3.02 4.25
N SER A 220 -26.92 -3.79 3.82
CA SER A 220 -26.12 -4.66 4.67
C SER A 220 -24.62 -4.33 4.66
N TYR A 221 -23.92 -4.73 5.73
CA TYR A 221 -22.44 -4.69 5.75
C TYR A 221 -21.82 -5.56 4.64
N SER A 222 -22.51 -6.62 4.19
CA SER A 222 -22.06 -7.44 3.08
C SER A 222 -21.94 -6.64 1.79
N GLU A 223 -22.89 -5.75 1.50
CA GLU A 223 -22.84 -4.84 0.35
C GLU A 223 -21.74 -3.78 0.50
N LEU A 224 -21.54 -3.26 1.72
CA LEU A 224 -20.47 -2.30 2.01
C LEU A 224 -19.08 -2.89 1.73
N PHE A 225 -18.85 -4.14 2.15
CA PHE A 225 -17.59 -4.86 2.00
C PHE A 225 -17.54 -5.77 0.77
N ALA A 226 -18.50 -5.62 -0.17
CA ALA A 226 -18.49 -6.34 -1.43
C ALA A 226 -17.21 -6.00 -2.22
N PRO A 227 -16.49 -7.01 -2.75
CA PRO A 227 -15.32 -6.77 -3.58
C PRO A 227 -15.63 -5.86 -4.77
N ALA A 228 -14.65 -5.04 -5.17
CA ALA A 228 -14.70 -4.33 -6.43
C ALA A 228 -14.76 -5.32 -7.59
N THR A 229 -15.36 -4.87 -8.68
CA THR A 229 -15.40 -5.61 -9.94
C THR A 229 -14.53 -4.88 -10.96
N PHE A 230 -13.23 -4.71 -10.67
CA PHE A 230 -12.33 -3.84 -11.43
C PHE A 230 -12.36 -4.08 -12.94
N PHE A 231 -12.31 -5.34 -13.38
CA PHE A 231 -12.37 -5.72 -14.79
C PHE A 231 -13.76 -5.55 -15.44
N LYS A 232 -14.76 -5.11 -14.67
CA LYS A 232 -16.09 -4.72 -15.16
C LYS A 232 -16.28 -3.19 -15.18
N LEU A 233 -15.50 -2.44 -14.40
CA LEU A 233 -15.67 -0.99 -14.22
C LEU A 233 -15.33 -0.17 -15.48
N TYR A 234 -14.39 -0.65 -16.30
CA TYR A 234 -13.84 0.14 -17.41
C TYR A 234 -14.01 -0.55 -18.75
N GLY A 235 -14.12 0.26 -19.82
CA GLY A 235 -14.20 -0.25 -21.19
C GLY A 235 -12.83 -0.63 -21.76
N ASN A 236 -11.77 0.04 -21.32
CA ASN A 236 -10.40 -0.13 -21.79
C ASN A 236 -9.44 -0.18 -20.61
N TYR A 237 -8.34 -0.90 -20.79
CA TYR A 237 -7.28 -1.07 -19.79
C TYR A 237 -5.92 -0.89 -20.47
N VAL A 238 -4.97 -0.26 -19.78
CA VAL A 238 -3.55 -0.42 -20.09
C VAL A 238 -3.06 -1.70 -19.42
N GLN A 239 -2.47 -2.59 -20.20
CA GLN A 239 -1.79 -3.79 -19.74
C GLN A 239 -0.29 -3.54 -19.81
N VAL A 240 0.39 -3.68 -18.67
CA VAL A 240 1.84 -3.61 -18.54
C VAL A 240 2.34 -5.02 -18.28
N GLU A 241 3.18 -5.53 -19.18
CA GLU A 241 3.76 -6.87 -19.11
C GLU A 241 5.22 -6.73 -18.71
N VAL A 242 5.59 -7.36 -17.60
CA VAL A 242 6.97 -7.46 -17.15
C VAL A 242 7.46 -8.85 -17.44
N ILE A 243 8.43 -8.95 -18.33
CA ILE A 243 8.98 -10.21 -18.84
C ILE A 243 10.42 -10.32 -18.35
N SER A 244 10.74 -11.45 -17.71
CA SER A 244 12.10 -11.74 -17.26
C SER A 244 12.28 -13.22 -16.97
N SER A 245 13.52 -13.67 -16.80
CA SER A 245 13.78 -15.00 -16.25
C SER A 245 13.41 -15.06 -14.77
N GLU A 246 13.19 -16.28 -14.27
CA GLU A 246 12.77 -16.54 -12.89
C GLU A 246 13.66 -15.85 -11.85
N LYS A 247 14.97 -15.77 -12.13
CA LYS A 247 15.99 -15.16 -11.26
C LYS A 247 15.76 -13.67 -11.00
N TYR A 248 15.28 -12.92 -11.99
CA TYR A 248 15.14 -11.45 -11.92
C TYR A 248 13.69 -10.98 -11.86
N LEU A 249 12.72 -11.87 -12.10
CA LEU A 249 11.31 -11.51 -12.24
C LEU A 249 10.75 -10.78 -11.01
N GLU A 250 11.00 -11.27 -9.80
CA GLU A 250 10.44 -10.67 -8.57
C GLU A 250 11.00 -9.27 -8.31
N SER A 251 12.32 -9.09 -8.43
CA SER A 251 12.95 -7.79 -8.18
C SER A 251 12.60 -6.77 -9.25
N PHE A 252 12.55 -7.18 -10.52
CA PHE A 252 12.23 -6.29 -11.63
C PHE A 252 10.73 -5.94 -11.68
N SER A 253 9.82 -6.91 -11.45
CA SER A 253 8.39 -6.62 -11.34
C SER A 253 8.08 -5.69 -10.16
N GLY A 254 8.72 -5.88 -9.01
CA GLY A 254 8.62 -4.96 -7.87
C GLY A 254 9.13 -3.55 -8.20
N TYR A 255 10.22 -3.44 -8.97
CA TYR A 255 10.67 -2.14 -9.50
C TYR A 255 9.62 -1.52 -10.41
N VAL A 256 9.12 -2.22 -11.43
CA VAL A 256 8.09 -1.70 -12.35
C VAL A 256 6.81 -1.30 -11.60
N GLU A 257 6.36 -2.11 -10.63
CA GLU A 257 5.20 -1.80 -9.78
C GLU A 257 5.39 -0.46 -9.06
N SER A 258 6.59 -0.22 -8.50
CA SER A 258 6.92 1.06 -7.85
C SER A 258 6.91 2.27 -8.79
N GLN A 259 7.04 2.04 -10.10
CA GLN A 259 7.00 3.08 -11.11
C GLN A 259 5.60 3.29 -11.71
N LEU A 260 4.63 2.37 -11.54
CA LEU A 260 3.30 2.46 -12.17
C LEU A 260 2.59 3.78 -11.87
N ARG A 261 2.79 4.37 -10.68
CA ARG A 261 2.27 5.69 -10.35
C ARG A 261 2.72 6.77 -11.36
N LYS A 262 3.98 6.74 -11.79
CA LYS A 262 4.50 7.70 -12.78
C LYS A 262 3.81 7.55 -14.13
N LEU A 263 3.45 6.32 -14.53
CA LEU A 263 2.64 6.09 -15.73
C LEU A 263 1.25 6.69 -15.54
N VAL A 264 0.60 6.45 -14.40
CA VAL A 264 -0.71 7.04 -14.07
C VAL A 264 -0.65 8.58 -14.14
N GLU A 265 0.36 9.20 -13.53
CA GLU A 265 0.55 10.67 -13.58
C GLU A 265 0.67 11.18 -15.01
N ARG A 266 1.55 10.59 -15.83
CA ARG A 266 1.72 10.97 -17.24
C ARG A 266 0.44 10.80 -18.05
N LEU A 267 -0.29 9.69 -17.86
CA LEU A 267 -1.57 9.46 -18.53
C LEU A 267 -2.60 10.53 -18.16
N THR A 268 -2.63 10.97 -16.90
CA THR A 268 -3.60 11.97 -16.42
C THR A 268 -3.20 13.43 -16.72
N MET A 269 -1.91 13.72 -16.89
CA MET A 269 -1.42 15.07 -17.23
C MET A 269 -1.43 15.33 -18.74
N SER A 270 -1.48 14.28 -19.56
CA SER A 270 -1.58 14.43 -21.01
C SER A 270 -2.90 15.11 -21.41
N GLU A 271 -2.91 15.83 -22.53
CA GLU A 271 -4.11 16.44 -23.14
C GLU A 271 -5.13 15.40 -23.65
N SER A 272 -4.99 14.14 -23.25
CA SER A 272 -5.81 13.00 -23.64
C SER A 272 -7.26 13.05 -23.13
N GLY A 273 -7.59 14.02 -22.26
CA GLY A 273 -8.89 14.16 -21.60
C GLY A 273 -9.31 12.92 -20.79
N LEU A 274 -8.31 12.18 -20.28
CA LEU A 274 -8.51 11.03 -19.42
C LEU A 274 -8.94 11.48 -18.02
N TYR A 275 -10.14 11.09 -17.60
CA TYR A 275 -10.71 11.45 -16.30
C TYR A 275 -10.21 10.54 -15.16
N ILE A 276 -10.07 9.23 -15.41
CA ILE A 276 -9.52 8.26 -14.46
C ILE A 276 -8.56 7.31 -15.18
N ALA A 277 -7.34 7.23 -14.64
CA ALA A 277 -6.42 6.10 -14.73
C ALA A 277 -6.39 5.38 -13.36
N HIS A 278 -7.05 4.23 -13.25
CA HIS A 278 -7.17 3.47 -11.99
C HIS A 278 -6.23 2.25 -12.04
N PRO A 279 -5.04 2.31 -11.40
CA PRO A 279 -4.17 1.15 -11.31
C PRO A 279 -4.78 0.07 -10.42
N CYS A 280 -4.80 -1.17 -10.91
CA CYS A 280 -5.17 -2.34 -10.12
C CYS A 280 -4.17 -2.51 -8.98
N THR A 281 -4.64 -2.74 -7.76
CA THR A 281 -3.77 -2.99 -6.59
C THR A 281 -3.15 -4.40 -6.58
N ARG A 282 -3.26 -5.13 -7.69
CA ARG A 282 -2.84 -6.52 -7.85
C ARG A 282 -2.12 -6.69 -9.18
N HIS A 283 -1.18 -7.63 -9.19
CA HIS A 283 -0.56 -8.18 -10.39
C HIS A 283 -1.01 -9.62 -10.62
N PHE A 284 -0.80 -10.14 -11.82
CA PHE A 284 -1.24 -11.47 -12.25
C PHE A 284 -0.10 -12.26 -12.87
N GLY A 285 -0.11 -13.57 -12.68
CA GLY A 285 0.98 -14.47 -13.03
C GLY A 285 1.84 -14.87 -11.82
N PRO A 286 3.06 -15.37 -12.01
CA PRO A 286 3.77 -15.47 -13.28
C PRO A 286 3.14 -16.50 -14.25
N VAL A 287 3.19 -16.20 -15.55
CA VAL A 287 2.85 -17.15 -16.63
C VAL A 287 4.03 -17.30 -17.58
N LYS A 288 4.09 -18.40 -18.34
CA LYS A 288 5.12 -18.57 -19.37
C LYS A 288 5.01 -17.45 -20.40
N ALA A 289 6.12 -16.77 -20.70
CA ALA A 289 6.14 -15.70 -21.70
C ALA A 289 5.93 -16.28 -23.11
N GLU A 290 5.33 -15.50 -23.99
CA GLU A 290 5.29 -15.82 -25.42
C GLU A 290 6.66 -15.57 -26.07
N PRO A 291 7.08 -16.44 -27.02
CA PRO A 291 7.70 -16.06 -28.28
C PRO A 291 8.42 -14.71 -28.40
N CYS A 292 9.52 -14.39 -27.72
CA CYS A 292 10.18 -13.08 -27.92
C CYS A 292 11.39 -13.19 -28.86
N ALA A 293 11.53 -12.23 -29.78
CA ALA A 293 12.74 -12.13 -30.61
C ALA A 293 13.98 -11.96 -29.70
N GLY A 294 14.98 -12.84 -29.86
CA GLY A 294 16.19 -12.85 -29.04
C GLY A 294 16.10 -13.70 -27.76
N GLU A 295 15.19 -14.68 -27.68
CA GLU A 295 15.09 -15.63 -26.56
C GLU A 295 16.43 -16.28 -26.16
N ASP A 296 17.31 -16.53 -27.13
CA ASP A 296 18.65 -17.11 -26.91
C ASP A 296 19.57 -16.23 -26.03
N ALA A 297 19.23 -14.94 -25.84
CA ALA A 297 20.01 -14.00 -25.02
C ALA A 297 19.65 -14.05 -23.52
N TYR A 298 18.60 -14.78 -23.13
CA TYR A 298 18.08 -14.79 -21.76
C TYR A 298 18.53 -16.04 -20.97
N GLU A 299 18.81 -15.85 -19.67
CA GLU A 299 19.16 -16.93 -18.76
C GLU A 299 17.91 -17.73 -18.35
N GLY A 300 17.48 -18.68 -19.19
CA GLY A 300 16.43 -19.65 -18.87
C GLY A 300 15.01 -19.25 -19.33
N PRO A 301 13.98 -19.99 -18.91
CA PRO A 301 12.63 -19.80 -19.39
C PRO A 301 12.07 -18.44 -18.96
N LEU A 302 11.55 -17.70 -19.92
CA LEU A 302 10.93 -16.41 -19.67
C LEU A 302 9.54 -16.56 -19.03
N GLN A 303 9.30 -15.72 -18.03
CA GLN A 303 8.04 -15.59 -17.33
C GLN A 303 7.52 -14.16 -17.47
N THR A 304 6.21 -14.00 -17.31
CA THR A 304 5.51 -12.71 -17.45
C THR A 304 4.64 -12.44 -16.23
N ILE A 305 4.75 -11.24 -15.67
CA ILE A 305 3.82 -10.67 -14.69
C ILE A 305 3.05 -9.53 -15.36
N LEU A 306 1.74 -9.49 -15.12
CA LEU A 306 0.83 -8.50 -15.73
C LEU A 306 0.31 -7.52 -14.67
N PHE A 307 0.37 -6.24 -15.00
CA PHE A 307 -0.29 -5.16 -14.27
C PHE A 307 -1.35 -4.51 -15.16
N TYR A 308 -2.40 -3.97 -14.55
CA TYR A 308 -3.51 -3.33 -15.27
C TYR A 308 -3.84 -1.96 -14.72
N ILE A 309 -4.15 -1.02 -15.61
CA ILE A 309 -4.68 0.31 -15.29
C ILE A 309 -5.99 0.48 -16.06
N GLY A 310 -7.11 0.62 -15.35
CA GLY A 310 -8.41 0.90 -15.94
C GLY A 310 -8.52 2.35 -16.42
N LEU A 311 -9.09 2.55 -17.60
CA LEU A 311 -9.23 3.87 -18.21
C LEU A 311 -10.70 4.30 -18.27
N LYS A 312 -10.99 5.49 -17.74
CA LYS A 312 -12.25 6.21 -17.95
C LYS A 312 -11.94 7.59 -18.53
N PHE A 313 -12.46 7.85 -19.71
CA PHE A 313 -12.39 9.15 -20.36
C PHE A 313 -13.60 9.99 -19.97
N ASP A 314 -13.48 11.31 -20.13
CA ASP A 314 -14.62 12.22 -19.98
C ASP A 314 -15.74 11.87 -20.98
N ASP A 315 -17.01 11.92 -20.53
CA ASP A 315 -18.16 11.51 -21.36
C ASP A 315 -18.36 12.42 -22.58
N ALA A 316 -18.06 13.72 -22.46
CA ALA A 316 -18.12 14.65 -23.58
C ALA A 316 -16.99 14.37 -24.58
N LEU A 317 -15.79 14.05 -24.11
CA LEU A 317 -14.69 13.61 -24.98
C LEU A 317 -15.06 12.31 -25.71
N VAL A 318 -15.58 11.31 -24.99
CA VAL A 318 -16.00 10.04 -25.62
C VAL A 318 -17.03 10.28 -26.72
N LYS A 319 -17.97 11.22 -26.51
CA LYS A 319 -18.95 11.60 -27.52
C LYS A 319 -18.28 12.24 -28.75
N ALA A 320 -17.44 13.25 -28.55
CA ALA A 320 -16.72 13.93 -29.63
C ALA A 320 -15.80 12.98 -30.44
N MET A 321 -15.16 12.02 -29.75
CA MET A 321 -14.28 11.03 -30.38
C MET A 321 -15.06 10.01 -31.22
N LYS A 322 -16.26 9.60 -30.77
CA LYS A 322 -17.16 8.77 -31.58
C LYS A 322 -17.64 9.48 -32.83
N GLU A 323 -17.98 10.76 -32.72
CA GLU A 323 -18.44 11.59 -33.85
C GLU A 323 -17.34 11.84 -34.88
N SER A 324 -16.10 12.03 -34.44
CA SER A 324 -14.94 12.27 -35.32
C SER A 324 -14.25 10.99 -35.83
N GLY A 325 -14.59 9.82 -35.30
CA GLY A 325 -13.95 8.54 -35.63
C GLY A 325 -12.48 8.43 -35.19
N ARG A 326 -12.00 9.36 -34.35
CA ARG A 326 -10.60 9.40 -33.87
C ARG A 326 -10.46 8.67 -32.53
N GLY A 327 -9.28 8.10 -32.29
CA GLY A 327 -8.90 7.45 -31.03
C GLY A 327 -8.03 8.37 -30.18
N VAL A 328 -8.04 8.18 -28.86
CA VAL A 328 -7.15 8.92 -27.96
C VAL A 328 -5.76 8.30 -28.05
N GLU A 329 -4.76 9.11 -28.35
CA GLU A 329 -3.38 8.66 -28.44
C GLU A 329 -2.71 8.66 -27.05
N LEU A 330 -2.23 7.49 -26.63
CA LEU A 330 -1.50 7.31 -25.37
C LEU A 330 -0.01 6.99 -25.62
N THR A 331 0.47 7.10 -26.87
CA THR A 331 1.82 6.70 -27.28
C THR A 331 2.89 7.47 -26.51
N THR A 332 2.82 8.80 -26.52
CA THR A 332 3.81 9.68 -25.88
C THR A 332 4.01 9.37 -24.39
N PRO A 333 2.98 9.39 -23.52
CA PRO A 333 3.17 9.10 -22.10
C PRO A 333 3.65 7.67 -21.83
N VAL A 334 3.31 6.71 -22.69
CA VAL A 334 3.80 5.33 -22.60
C VAL A 334 5.28 5.23 -22.96
N MET A 335 5.72 5.89 -24.03
CA MET A 335 7.12 5.88 -24.48
C MET A 335 8.04 6.57 -23.46
N GLU A 336 7.61 7.70 -22.90
CA GLU A 336 8.34 8.38 -21.81
C GLU A 336 8.44 7.55 -20.53
N PHE A 337 7.44 6.70 -20.27
CA PHE A 337 7.48 5.78 -19.14
C PHE A 337 8.46 4.64 -19.39
N LEU A 338 8.44 4.05 -20.58
CA LEU A 338 9.34 2.97 -20.98
C LEU A 338 10.81 3.41 -20.97
N SER A 339 11.11 4.62 -21.47
CA SER A 339 12.47 5.16 -21.48
C SER A 339 13.03 5.39 -20.07
N GLY A 340 12.17 5.66 -19.07
CA GLY A 340 12.58 5.80 -17.68
C GLY A 340 12.76 4.48 -16.91
N ILE A 341 12.34 3.35 -17.49
CA ILE A 341 12.42 2.02 -16.85
C ILE A 341 13.52 1.16 -17.46
N GLN A 342 13.74 1.27 -18.77
CA GLN A 342 14.79 0.55 -19.46
C GLN A 342 16.16 0.97 -18.92
N ARG A 343 16.97 0.00 -18.50
CA ARG A 343 18.36 0.20 -18.11
C ARG A 343 19.25 -0.16 -19.31
N PRO A 344 20.21 0.70 -19.71
CA PRO A 344 21.03 0.47 -20.91
C PRO A 344 21.74 -0.90 -20.97
N ASP A 345 22.05 -1.48 -19.81
CA ASP A 345 22.83 -2.72 -19.69
C ASP A 345 22.01 -3.98 -19.37
N ASP A 346 20.69 -3.86 -19.17
CA ASP A 346 19.85 -4.98 -18.73
C ASP A 346 19.24 -5.74 -19.90
N LYS A 347 19.91 -6.82 -20.32
CA LYS A 347 19.44 -7.74 -21.36
C LYS A 347 18.50 -8.83 -20.84
N GLN A 348 18.26 -8.91 -19.52
CA GLN A 348 17.52 -9.99 -18.88
C GLN A 348 16.06 -9.61 -18.55
N THR A 349 15.68 -8.36 -18.83
CA THR A 349 14.37 -7.83 -18.49
C THR A 349 13.74 -7.07 -19.66
N LEU A 350 12.42 -7.14 -19.79
CA LEU A 350 11.66 -6.47 -20.83
C LEU A 350 10.31 -5.99 -20.28
N VAL A 351 9.88 -4.81 -20.71
CA VAL A 351 8.55 -4.28 -20.40
C VAL A 351 7.81 -4.01 -21.70
N LYS A 352 6.60 -4.57 -21.84
CA LYS A 352 5.68 -4.29 -22.95
C LYS A 352 4.43 -3.60 -22.41
N ILE A 353 3.91 -2.61 -23.13
CA ILE A 353 2.70 -1.89 -22.74
C ILE A 353 1.74 -1.86 -23.92
N LYS A 354 0.50 -2.25 -23.68
CA LYS A 354 -0.56 -2.24 -24.69
C LYS A 354 -1.90 -1.81 -24.11
N VAL A 355 -2.77 -1.25 -24.94
CA VAL A 355 -4.16 -0.96 -24.57
C VAL A 355 -5.04 -2.14 -24.98
N VAL A 356 -5.84 -2.64 -24.05
CA VAL A 356 -6.71 -3.81 -24.23
C VAL A 356 -8.15 -3.43 -23.92
N LYS A 357 -9.07 -3.77 -24.83
CA LYS A 357 -10.51 -3.63 -24.60
C LYS A 357 -10.97 -4.64 -23.56
N ARG A 358 -11.93 -4.30 -22.70
CA ARG A 358 -12.49 -5.20 -21.66
C ARG A 358 -12.82 -6.61 -22.17
N ARG A 359 -13.41 -6.70 -23.37
CA ARG A 359 -13.81 -7.97 -24.00
C ARG A 359 -12.64 -8.87 -24.42
N LEU A 360 -11.45 -8.29 -24.59
CA LEU A 360 -10.22 -8.98 -24.98
C LEU A 360 -9.30 -9.29 -23.79
N LEU A 361 -9.70 -8.92 -22.57
CA LEU A 361 -8.95 -9.30 -21.38
C LEU A 361 -8.91 -10.84 -21.25
N PRO A 362 -7.73 -11.43 -20.95
CA PRO A 362 -7.60 -12.87 -20.78
C PRO A 362 -8.56 -13.40 -19.71
N GLU A 363 -9.21 -14.53 -19.98
CA GLU A 363 -10.22 -15.06 -19.06
C GLU A 363 -9.61 -15.54 -17.74
N TRP A 364 -8.39 -16.09 -17.78
CA TRP A 364 -7.66 -16.51 -16.58
C TRP A 364 -7.40 -15.34 -15.62
N VAL A 365 -7.12 -14.13 -16.13
CA VAL A 365 -6.93 -12.93 -15.30
C VAL A 365 -8.22 -12.56 -14.57
N LYS A 366 -9.37 -12.61 -15.27
CA LYS A 366 -10.68 -12.33 -14.66
C LYS A 366 -11.04 -13.37 -13.60
N GLN A 367 -10.74 -14.65 -13.87
CA GLN A 367 -10.98 -15.74 -12.94
C GLN A 367 -10.10 -15.63 -11.69
N GLU A 368 -8.79 -15.40 -11.87
CA GLU A 368 -7.83 -15.20 -10.79
C GLU A 368 -8.27 -14.05 -9.88
N TYR A 369 -8.62 -12.90 -10.49
CA TYR A 369 -9.16 -11.74 -9.78
C TYR A 369 -10.39 -12.08 -8.91
N GLY A 370 -11.34 -12.82 -9.48
CA GLY A 370 -12.58 -13.21 -8.79
C GLY A 370 -12.39 -14.29 -7.73
N SER A 371 -11.42 -15.18 -7.90
CA SER A 371 -11.17 -16.33 -7.02
C SER A 371 -10.57 -15.94 -5.67
N GLN A 372 -9.72 -14.91 -5.63
CA GLN A 372 -9.06 -14.47 -4.39
C GLN A 372 -10.02 -13.95 -3.32
N TRP A 373 -11.21 -13.49 -3.70
CA TRP A 373 -12.23 -13.04 -2.74
C TRP A 373 -13.11 -14.19 -2.20
N LYS A 374 -13.06 -15.37 -2.84
CA LYS A 374 -13.70 -16.60 -2.36
C LYS A 374 -12.84 -17.30 -1.30
N CYS A 375 -11.52 -17.15 -1.39
CA CYS A 375 -10.58 -17.56 -0.33
C CYS A 375 -10.51 -16.50 0.77
N GLY A 376 -11.48 -16.51 1.69
CA GLY A 376 -11.40 -15.82 2.99
C GLY A 376 -10.35 -16.40 3.95
N VAL A 377 -9.46 -17.27 3.46
CA VAL A 377 -8.32 -17.80 4.21
C VAL A 377 -7.08 -17.41 3.41
N VAL A 378 -6.17 -16.72 4.10
CA VAL A 378 -4.80 -16.45 3.67
C VAL A 378 -4.25 -17.66 2.91
N GLN A 379 -4.11 -17.55 1.59
CA GLN A 379 -3.23 -18.41 0.81
C GLN A 379 -1.80 -18.03 1.16
N SER A 380 -1.35 -18.43 2.36
CA SER A 380 -0.03 -19.01 2.43
C SER A 380 -0.20 -20.38 1.79
N ALA A 381 0.48 -20.62 0.67
CA ALA A 381 0.75 -21.99 0.25
C ALA A 381 1.16 -22.82 1.48
N ASP A 382 0.80 -24.10 1.49
CA ASP A 382 1.26 -25.10 2.47
C ASP A 382 0.37 -25.39 3.69
N HIS A 383 -0.94 -25.57 3.48
CA HIS A 383 -1.84 -26.10 4.52
C HIS A 383 -1.72 -27.62 4.74
N GLY A 384 -1.10 -28.36 3.82
CA GLY A 384 -0.93 -29.83 3.90
C GLY A 384 0.13 -30.30 4.90
N GLN A 385 1.14 -29.47 5.21
CA GLN A 385 2.20 -29.83 6.16
C GLN A 385 1.86 -29.46 7.63
N ARG A 386 0.80 -28.68 7.86
CA ARG A 386 0.48 -28.09 9.17
C ARG A 386 -0.04 -29.08 10.22
N GLU A 387 -0.69 -30.17 9.84
CA GLU A 387 -1.13 -31.19 10.80
C GLU A 387 -0.03 -32.17 11.21
N ALA A 388 0.93 -32.45 10.32
CA ALA A 388 2.03 -33.38 10.60
C ALA A 388 3.07 -32.79 11.56
N VAL A 389 3.37 -31.49 11.43
CA VAL A 389 4.33 -30.80 12.30
C VAL A 389 3.76 -30.62 13.71
N LYS A 390 2.49 -30.20 13.86
CA LYS A 390 1.84 -30.05 15.18
C LYS A 390 1.79 -31.35 15.99
N LYS A 391 1.61 -32.50 15.32
CA LYS A 391 1.65 -33.83 15.98
C LYS A 391 3.06 -34.25 16.39
N ARG A 392 4.10 -33.87 15.62
CA ARG A 392 5.51 -34.12 15.98
C ARG A 392 5.97 -33.27 17.16
N THR A 393 5.67 -31.96 17.17
CA THR A 393 6.15 -31.05 18.24
C THR A 393 5.49 -31.34 19.59
N MET A 394 4.22 -31.76 19.60
CA MET A 394 3.53 -32.17 20.84
C MET A 394 4.06 -33.50 21.39
N GLY A 395 4.48 -34.43 20.52
CA GLY A 395 5.12 -35.69 20.93
C GLY A 395 6.54 -35.49 21.47
N GLU A 396 7.29 -34.54 20.92
CA GLU A 396 8.66 -34.22 21.35
C GLU A 396 8.70 -33.44 22.67
N LEU A 397 7.74 -32.54 22.91
CA LEU A 397 7.62 -31.81 24.19
C LEU A 397 7.16 -32.73 25.35
N ALA A 398 6.33 -33.73 25.07
CA ALA A 398 5.94 -34.73 26.07
C ALA A 398 7.11 -35.64 26.49
N ASN A 399 8.01 -35.98 25.56
CA ASN A 399 9.21 -36.78 25.85
C ASN A 399 10.33 -35.99 26.54
N ALA A 400 10.41 -34.67 26.33
CA ALA A 400 11.38 -33.82 27.01
C ALA A 400 11.02 -33.57 28.49
N ALA A 401 9.73 -33.60 28.84
CA ALA A 401 9.27 -33.46 30.21
C ALA A 401 9.44 -34.75 31.06
N SER A 402 9.57 -35.91 30.43
CA SER A 402 9.71 -37.20 31.14
C SER A 402 11.15 -37.60 31.47
N ASN A 403 12.16 -36.99 30.83
CA ASN A 403 13.57 -37.38 30.96
C ASN A 403 14.43 -36.36 31.74
N GLY A 404 13.89 -35.85 32.85
CA GLY A 404 14.67 -35.08 33.82
C GLY A 404 15.66 -35.97 34.56
N SER A 405 16.96 -35.87 34.25
CA SER A 405 18.03 -36.27 35.16
C SER A 405 19.20 -35.30 35.09
N MET A 406 19.49 -34.72 36.26
CA MET A 406 20.59 -33.82 36.58
C MET A 406 21.93 -34.33 36.04
N LYS A 407 22.78 -33.40 35.56
CA LYS A 407 24.21 -33.41 35.89
C LYS A 407 24.81 -32.02 35.70
N ARG A 408 25.31 -31.48 36.81
CA ARG A 408 26.22 -30.32 36.90
C ARG A 408 27.48 -30.59 36.08
N LEU A 409 28.02 -29.56 35.42
CA LEU A 409 29.43 -29.52 35.05
C LEU A 409 30.03 -28.17 35.47
N LYS A 410 31.22 -28.31 36.07
CA LYS A 410 31.99 -27.32 36.84
C LYS A 410 32.71 -26.32 35.93
N ALA A 411 33.01 -25.17 36.51
CA ALA A 411 34.04 -24.25 36.05
C ALA A 411 35.44 -24.85 36.27
N GLU A 412 36.37 -24.57 35.36
CA GLU A 412 37.81 -24.58 35.64
C GLU A 412 38.51 -23.55 34.75
N THR A 413 39.13 -22.60 35.47
CA THR A 413 40.28 -21.70 35.20
C THR A 413 40.58 -21.18 33.80
#